data_AF-A0A6P1U6T3-F1
#
_entry.id   AF-A0A6P1U6T3-F1
#
_cell.length_a   1.000
_cell.length_b   1.000
_cell.length_c   1.000
_cell.angle_alpha   90.00
_cell.angle_beta   90.00
_cell.angle_gamma   90.00
#
_symmetry.space_group_name_H-M   'P 1'
#
loop_
_entity.id
_entity.type
_entity.pdbx_description
1 polymer ?
#
loop_
_entity_poly.entity_id
_entity_poly.type
_entity_poly.pdbx_seq_one_letter_code
_entity_poly.pdbx_strand_id
1 'polypeptide(L)'
;MEIPVAVIIAICALVFVLLTFGFTRNTKEHRLVIQLPKPDAKVIELIDQRRKLEAVKLYRQMTATSLLEAKRVVDHYALIRGSAA
;
A
#
# COMPACT_ATOMS: atom_id res chain seq x y z
N MET A 1 -22.57 -28.11 30.23
CA MET A 1 -21.15 -27.70 30.13
C MET A 1 -21.13 -26.18 30.10
N GLU A 2 -20.98 -25.55 31.26
CA GLU A 2 -20.91 -24.09 31.36
C GLU A 2 -19.54 -23.63 30.87
N ILE A 3 -19.51 -22.73 29.88
CA ILE A 3 -18.26 -22.11 29.45
C ILE A 3 -17.84 -21.18 30.59
N PRO A 4 -16.69 -21.40 31.24
CA PRO A 4 -16.28 -20.56 32.33
C PRO A 4 -16.11 -19.14 31.82
N VAL A 5 -16.70 -18.16 32.52
CA VAL A 5 -16.70 -16.74 32.15
C VAL A 5 -15.28 -16.22 31.83
N ALA A 6 -14.26 -16.80 32.48
CA ALA A 6 -12.85 -16.55 32.20
C ALA A 6 -12.43 -16.82 30.74
N VAL A 7 -12.98 -17.85 30.09
CA VAL A 7 -12.67 -18.19 28.69
C VAL A 7 -13.29 -17.18 27.73
N ILE A 8 -14.50 -16.70 28.01
CA ILE A 8 -15.16 -15.66 27.20
C ILE A 8 -14.34 -14.36 27.29
N ILE A 9 -13.93 -13.97 28.49
CA ILE A 9 -13.09 -12.77 28.70
C ILE A 9 -11.75 -12.92 27.97
N ALA A 10 -11.11 -14.08 28.04
CA ALA A 10 -9.85 -14.34 27.36
C ALA A 10 -9.96 -14.25 25.83
N ILE A 11 -11.04 -14.80 25.25
CA ILE A 11 -11.30 -14.70 23.81
C ILE A 11 -11.61 -13.27 23.41
N CYS A 12 -12.45 -12.55 24.17
CA CYS A 12 -12.75 -11.14 23.90
C CYS A 12 -11.49 -10.27 23.99
N ALA A 13 -10.64 -10.48 24.99
CA ALA A 13 -9.37 -9.76 25.11
C ALA A 13 -8.43 -10.09 23.95
N LEU A 14 -8.32 -11.37 23.57
CA LEU A 14 -7.50 -11.79 22.42
C LEU A 14 -8.00 -11.17 21.12
N VAL A 15 -9.31 -11.20 20.88
CA VAL A 15 -9.94 -10.58 19.71
C VAL A 15 -9.73 -9.06 19.73
N PHE A 16 -9.89 -8.40 20.87
CA PHE A 16 -9.66 -6.95 20.99
C PHE A 16 -8.19 -6.58 20.73
N VAL A 17 -7.25 -7.38 21.23
CA VAL A 17 -5.82 -7.22 20.95
C VAL A 17 -5.54 -7.46 19.47
N LEU A 18 -6.13 -8.48 18.85
CA LEU A 18 -5.96 -8.75 17.42
C LEU A 18 -6.63 -7.69 16.53
N LEU A 19 -7.76 -7.13 16.94
CA LEU A 19 -8.44 -6.04 16.24
C LEU A 19 -7.63 -4.74 16.33
N THR A 20 -7.11 -4.41 17.50
CA THR A 20 -6.27 -3.21 17.69
C THR A 20 -4.89 -3.37 17.02
N PHE A 21 -4.29 -4.55 17.10
CA PHE A 21 -2.97 -4.84 16.54
C PHE A 21 -3.00 -5.08 15.02
N GLY A 22 -3.97 -5.87 14.53
CA GLY A 22 -4.15 -6.20 13.13
C GLY A 22 -4.47 -4.98 12.26
N PHE A 23 -5.11 -3.95 12.82
CA PHE A 23 -5.43 -2.72 12.10
C PHE A 23 -4.27 -1.71 12.04
N THR A 24 -3.28 -1.82 12.93
CA THR A 24 -2.20 -0.82 13.04
C THR A 24 -1.09 -1.00 12.00
N ARG A 25 -1.00 -2.15 11.33
CA ARG A 25 0.00 -2.35 10.26
C ARG A 25 -0.36 -1.74 8.90
N ASN A 26 -1.61 -1.36 8.66
CA ASN A 26 -2.07 -1.18 7.27
C ASN A 26 -2.51 0.24 6.86
N THR A 27 -2.45 1.25 7.75
CA THR A 27 -3.13 2.54 7.42
C THR A 27 -2.48 3.80 7.99
N LYS A 28 -1.14 3.91 8.05
CA LYS A 28 -0.48 5.21 8.30
C LYS A 28 0.01 5.93 7.05
N GLU A 29 -0.09 5.29 5.90
CA GLU A 29 0.37 5.90 4.67
C GLU A 29 -0.87 6.46 3.97
N HIS A 30 -1.28 7.67 4.31
CA HIS A 30 -2.20 8.46 3.48
C HIS A 30 -1.64 9.88 3.29
N ARG A 31 -0.30 10.00 3.35
CA ARG A 31 0.43 11.18 2.93
C ARG A 31 0.58 11.13 1.39
N LEU A 32 -0.53 11.46 0.73
CA LEU A 32 -0.62 12.13 -0.56
C LEU A 32 0.42 11.74 -1.63
N VAL A 33 0.03 10.83 -2.54
CA VAL A 33 0.70 10.62 -3.86
C VAL A 33 0.83 11.91 -4.69
N ILE A 34 0.13 12.96 -4.30
CA ILE A 34 0.03 14.26 -5.00
C ILE A 34 1.29 15.11 -4.79
N GLN A 35 2.10 14.86 -3.75
CA GLN A 35 3.33 15.63 -3.50
C GLN A 35 4.60 15.00 -4.10
N LEU A 36 4.50 13.82 -4.69
CA LEU A 36 5.68 13.16 -5.24
C LEU A 36 6.06 13.74 -6.61
N PRO A 37 7.36 13.80 -6.93
CA PRO A 37 7.82 14.29 -8.22
C PRO A 37 7.21 13.47 -9.36
N LYS A 38 6.83 14.18 -10.42
CA LYS A 38 6.27 13.57 -11.63
C LYS A 38 7.22 12.47 -12.14
N PRO A 39 6.71 11.26 -12.43
CA PRO A 39 7.53 10.18 -12.96
C PRO A 39 8.11 10.58 -14.33
N ASP A 40 9.38 10.23 -14.53
CA ASP A 40 10.07 10.40 -15.80
C ASP A 40 9.41 9.61 -16.93
N ALA A 41 9.69 10.02 -18.17
CA ALA A 41 9.18 9.35 -19.37
C ALA A 41 9.51 7.84 -19.40
N LYS A 42 10.65 7.43 -18.83
CA LYS A 42 11.07 6.02 -18.74
C LYS A 42 10.19 5.20 -17.79
N VAL A 43 9.80 5.78 -16.65
CA VAL A 43 8.89 5.13 -15.70
C VAL A 43 7.51 4.97 -16.33
N ILE A 44 7.09 5.98 -17.09
CA ILE A 44 5.84 5.96 -17.84
C ILE A 44 5.83 4.88 -18.94
N GLU A 45 6.90 4.77 -19.71
CA GLU A 45 7.07 3.71 -20.72
C GLU A 45 6.93 2.32 -20.09
N LEU A 46 7.54 2.10 -18.92
CA LEU A 46 7.43 0.84 -18.18
C LEU A 46 6.00 0.58 -17.67
N ILE A 47 5.26 1.63 -17.32
CA ILE A 47 3.84 1.52 -16.94
C ILE A 47 3.00 1.07 -18.13
N ASP A 48 3.22 1.68 -19.29
CA ASP A 48 2.50 1.38 -20.54
C ASP A 48 2.82 -0.05 -21.02
N GLN A 49 4.05 -0.52 -20.84
CA GLN A 49 4.49 -1.91 -21.08
C GLN A 49 3.96 -2.91 -20.04
N ARG A 50 3.10 -2.50 -19.09
CA ARG A 50 2.61 -3.31 -17.95
C ARG A 50 3.71 -3.83 -17.02
N ARG A 51 4.94 -3.31 -17.10
CA ARG A 51 6.11 -3.68 -16.27
C ARG A 51 6.14 -2.89 -14.96
N LYS A 52 5.06 -2.95 -14.18
CA LYS A 52 4.88 -2.15 -12.95
C LYS A 52 6.00 -2.33 -11.92
N LEU A 53 6.51 -3.56 -11.75
CA LEU A 53 7.59 -3.82 -10.78
C LEU A 53 8.87 -3.05 -11.11
N GLU A 54 9.17 -2.90 -12.40
CA GLU A 54 10.36 -2.18 -12.86
C GLU A 54 10.14 -0.67 -12.80
N ALA A 55 8.94 -0.21 -13.13
CA ALA A 55 8.54 1.18 -12.92
C ALA A 55 8.69 1.60 -11.45
N VAL A 56 8.28 0.75 -10.50
CA VAL A 56 8.43 1.02 -9.06
C VAL A 56 9.90 1.06 -8.64
N LYS A 57 10.73 0.13 -9.14
CA LYS A 57 12.17 0.12 -8.85
C LYS A 57 12.83 1.40 -9.36
N LEU A 58 12.56 1.77 -10.61
CA LEU A 58 13.16 2.93 -11.25
C LEU A 58 12.72 4.23 -10.56
N TYR A 59 11.43 4.36 -10.28
CA TYR A 59 10.89 5.50 -9.55
C TYR A 59 11.52 5.65 -8.17
N ARG A 60 11.70 4.54 -7.43
CA ARG A 60 12.36 4.55 -6.12
C ARG A 60 13.83 4.94 -6.20
N GLN A 61 14.55 4.51 -7.24
CA GLN A 61 15.94 4.90 -7.46
C GLN A 61 16.08 6.40 -7.74
N MET A 62 15.13 6.99 -8.45
CA MET A 62 15.13 8.41 -8.79
C MET A 62 14.73 9.32 -7.61
N THR A 63 13.79 8.87 -6.80
CA THR A 63 13.12 9.71 -5.78
C THR A 63 13.52 9.37 -4.35
N ALA A 64 14.24 8.27 -4.14
CA ALA A 64 14.60 7.72 -2.83
C ALA A 64 13.41 7.50 -1.87
N THR A 65 12.19 7.34 -2.41
CA THR A 65 10.96 7.22 -1.62
C THR A 65 10.82 5.83 -0.98
N SER A 66 9.82 5.68 -0.11
CA SER A 66 9.46 4.36 0.39
C SER A 66 8.95 3.47 -0.77
N LEU A 67 9.04 2.14 -0.60
CA LEU A 67 8.51 1.19 -1.57
C LEU A 67 6.98 1.33 -1.74
N LEU A 68 6.29 1.68 -0.66
CA LEU A 68 4.85 1.84 -0.64
C LEU A 68 4.43 3.09 -1.42
N GLU A 69 5.13 4.20 -1.24
CA GLU A 69 4.90 5.44 -2.01
C GLU A 69 5.15 5.23 -3.50
N ALA A 70 6.30 4.62 -3.85
CA ALA A 70 6.64 4.33 -5.23
C ALA A 70 5.59 3.44 -5.92
N LYS A 71 5.11 2.40 -5.21
CA LYS A 71 4.04 1.54 -5.70
C LYS A 71 2.76 2.33 -5.98
N ARG A 72 2.35 3.20 -5.06
CA ARG A 72 1.10 3.97 -5.21
C ARG A 72 1.15 4.95 -6.35
N VAL A 73 2.29 5.63 -6.56
CA VAL A 73 2.47 6.50 -7.73
C VAL A 73 2.28 5.67 -9.00
N VAL A 74 3.05 4.59 -9.14
CA VAL A 74 2.98 3.73 -10.34
C VAL A 74 1.58 3.18 -10.57
N ASP A 75 0.88 2.72 -9.53
CA ASP A 75 -0.49 2.23 -9.66
C ASP A 75 -1.48 3.34 -10.05
N HIS A 76 -1.35 4.54 -9.49
CA HIS A 76 -2.19 5.69 -9.84
C HIS A 76 -2.02 6.07 -11.33
N TYR A 77 -0.78 6.16 -11.80
CA TYR A 77 -0.50 6.46 -13.21
C TYR A 77 -0.96 5.32 -14.14
N ALA A 78 -0.81 4.07 -13.71
CA ALA A 78 -1.30 2.93 -14.47
C ALA A 78 -2.83 2.88 -14.59
N LEU A 79 -3.55 3.34 -13.55
CA LEU A 79 -5.01 3.45 -13.57
C LEU A 79 -5.47 4.55 -14.54
N ILE A 80 -4.87 5.74 -14.47
CA ILE A 80 -5.21 6.86 -15.36
C ILE A 80 -4.97 6.49 -16.83
N ARG A 81 -3.85 5.83 -17.13
CA ARG A 81 -3.48 5.45 -18.51
C ARG A 81 -4.22 4.22 -19.02
N GLY A 82 -4.49 3.25 -18.14
CA GLY A 82 -5.23 2.04 -18.49
C GLY A 82 -6.71 2.26 -18.78
N SER A 83 -7.27 3.42 -18.38
CA SER A 83 -8.63 3.83 -18.70
C SER A 83 -8.79 4.46 -20.09
N ALA A 84 -7.68 4.73 -20.80
CA ALA A 84 -7.68 5.40 -22.10
C ALA A 84 -7.48 4.43 -23.30
N ALA A 85 -7.50 3.11 -23.04
CA ALA A 85 -7.42 2.05 -24.04
C ALA A 85 -8.72 1.25 -24.04
#